data_AF-A0A1U6HS82-F1
#
_entry.id   AF-A0A1U6HS82-F1
#
_cell.length_a   1.000
_cell.length_b   1.000
_cell.length_c   1.000
_cell.angle_alpha   90.00
_cell.angle_beta   90.00
_cell.angle_gamma   90.00
#
_symmetry.space_group_name_H-M   'P 1'
#
loop_
_entity.id
_entity.type
_entity.pdbx_description
1 polymer ?
#
loop_
_entity_poly.entity_id
_entity_poly.type
_entity_poly.pdbx_seq_one_letter_code
_entity_poly.pdbx_strand_id
1 'polypeptide(L)'
;MGKNSKNRRSGKGSAGQRRPGPVSLSSFRAARALDALAPAYVQWFDDGTPGAGAAALQYLKLMEPTISRYLETTAAPDVTSFDPAALANAVAEEVTTAGRAQDPETADPEQAALIVDSVRSYLEFLSETGRWTGPAERLAEALDFFDSLADGDDGQESIEVPDIPQEQALAAFTALPLIQKATALLRWIGDGKPVTGTGALRLKDIEEAAACVGVSARGGTKRADEPGDVPTVRSMYEVPLLAEIWATLQTAELIRVKPTKVVPFEDPAHFLDGSAAEQLDDFTMFTSCFLEQAVLRLDPEEPWEHPLSAVQVSILLAAATAEPPSVERMKAAPDRAQEAEKAAVTDLTRVAMARLEELSELGLLTIDTHFRVPPVLIGCVADTFDHPSLLAELGLGAAPDDEAEAG
;
A
#
# COMPACT_ATOMS: atom_id res chain seq x y z
N MET A 1 -59.42 40.84 1.99
CA MET A 1 -60.34 39.97 2.77
C MET A 1 -59.65 38.63 2.97
N GLY A 2 -59.61 38.10 4.20
CA GLY A 2 -59.01 36.80 4.52
C GLY A 2 -58.13 36.85 5.76
N LYS A 3 -58.78 36.81 6.93
CA LYS A 3 -58.23 37.00 8.28
C LYS A 3 -57.15 35.98 8.64
N ASN A 4 -56.09 36.40 9.34
CA ASN A 4 -55.34 35.50 10.22
C ASN A 4 -54.83 36.26 11.46
N SER A 5 -55.48 36.03 12.61
CA SER A 5 -55.05 36.54 13.90
C SER A 5 -54.68 35.39 14.84
N LYS A 6 -53.47 35.50 15.37
CA LYS A 6 -52.85 34.80 16.49
C LYS A 6 -53.82 34.23 17.54
N ASN A 7 -53.54 33.01 18.01
CA ASN A 7 -53.54 32.75 19.44
C ASN A 7 -52.56 31.65 19.85
N ARG A 8 -51.61 32.01 20.71
CA ARG A 8 -50.71 31.14 21.46
C ARG A 8 -51.51 30.39 22.53
N ARG A 9 -51.24 29.09 22.73
CA ARG A 9 -51.37 28.45 24.06
C ARG A 9 -50.52 27.17 24.15
N SER A 10 -49.49 27.29 24.97
CA SER A 10 -48.84 26.28 25.84
C SER A 10 -49.12 24.80 25.57
N GLY A 11 -48.16 24.13 24.91
CA GLY A 11 -47.94 22.69 25.02
C GLY A 11 -46.83 22.44 26.04
N LYS A 12 -47.21 21.92 27.19
CA LYS A 12 -46.34 21.48 28.29
C LYS A 12 -45.47 20.32 27.78
N GLY A 13 -44.16 20.54 27.67
CA GLY A 13 -43.20 19.51 27.28
C GLY A 13 -43.23 18.37 28.29
N SER A 14 -43.82 17.25 27.90
CA SER A 14 -43.69 15.98 28.63
C SER A 14 -42.29 15.46 28.33
N ALA A 15 -41.44 15.43 29.36
CA ALA A 15 -40.19 14.69 29.34
C ALA A 15 -40.50 13.21 29.06
N GLY A 16 -40.34 12.82 27.81
CA GLY A 16 -40.33 11.42 27.41
C GLY A 16 -39.06 10.79 27.96
N GLN A 17 -39.16 10.26 29.18
CA GLN A 17 -38.24 9.26 29.71
C GLN A 17 -38.16 8.12 28.67
N ARG A 18 -37.08 8.12 27.88
CA ARG A 18 -36.68 6.94 27.10
C ARG A 18 -36.48 5.83 28.12
N ARG A 19 -37.39 4.85 28.11
CA ARG A 19 -37.18 3.59 28.83
C ARG A 19 -35.91 2.94 28.24
N PRO A 20 -34.93 2.56 29.06
CA PRO A 20 -33.80 1.79 28.57
C PRO A 20 -34.34 0.48 27.97
N GLY A 21 -33.88 0.14 26.77
CA GLY A 21 -34.21 -1.11 26.10
C GLY A 21 -33.73 -2.33 26.89
N PRO A 22 -34.11 -3.55 26.49
CA PRO A 22 -33.62 -4.77 27.11
C PRO A 22 -32.08 -4.83 27.01
N VAL A 23 -31.40 -4.87 28.16
CA VAL A 23 -29.94 -5.02 28.25
C VAL A 23 -29.57 -6.46 27.89
N SER A 24 -28.61 -6.64 26.97
CA SER A 24 -28.07 -7.97 26.65
C SER A 24 -27.47 -8.61 27.91
N LEU A 25 -27.67 -9.92 28.09
CA LEU A 25 -27.08 -10.66 29.20
C LEU A 25 -25.54 -10.58 29.20
N SER A 26 -24.93 -10.46 28.02
CA SER A 26 -23.48 -10.33 27.88
C SER A 26 -22.98 -8.94 28.28
N SER A 27 -23.72 -7.88 27.96
CA SER A 27 -23.43 -6.52 28.47
C SER A 27 -23.50 -6.44 30.00
N PHE A 28 -24.50 -7.07 30.61
CA PHE A 28 -24.57 -7.14 32.07
C PHE A 28 -23.41 -7.92 32.70
N ARG A 29 -22.94 -8.99 32.02
CA ARG A 29 -21.78 -9.79 32.47
C ARG A 29 -20.48 -9.02 32.34
N ALA A 30 -20.27 -8.35 31.21
CA ALA A 30 -19.09 -7.51 30.95
C ALA A 30 -18.97 -6.41 32.01
N ALA A 31 -20.03 -5.60 32.19
CA ALA A 31 -20.06 -4.52 33.18
C ALA A 31 -19.73 -5.02 34.60
N ARG A 32 -20.39 -6.09 35.04
CA ARG A 32 -20.16 -6.66 36.38
C ARG A 32 -18.74 -7.19 36.55
N ALA A 33 -18.17 -7.80 35.51
CA ALA A 33 -16.85 -8.38 35.57
C ALA A 33 -15.76 -7.29 35.59
N LEU A 34 -15.93 -6.23 34.79
CA LEU A 34 -15.05 -5.05 34.80
C LEU A 34 -15.17 -4.27 36.12
N ASP A 35 -16.38 -4.06 36.64
CA ASP A 35 -16.61 -3.41 37.94
C ASP A 35 -15.88 -4.13 39.09
N ALA A 36 -15.79 -5.46 39.03
CA ALA A 36 -15.09 -6.25 40.04
C ALA A 36 -13.56 -6.03 40.02
N LEU A 37 -13.00 -5.65 38.87
CA LEU A 37 -11.57 -5.41 38.68
C LEU A 37 -11.20 -3.92 38.71
N ALA A 38 -12.19 -3.03 38.58
CA ALA A 38 -11.98 -1.58 38.50
C ALA A 38 -11.10 -0.99 39.61
N PRO A 39 -11.26 -1.34 40.92
CA PRO A 39 -10.39 -0.79 41.96
C PRO A 39 -8.91 -1.17 41.77
N ALA A 40 -8.64 -2.38 41.30
CA ALA A 40 -7.28 -2.86 41.05
C ALA A 40 -6.69 -2.24 39.77
N TYR A 41 -7.50 -2.09 38.72
CA TYR A 41 -7.10 -1.43 37.48
C TYR A 41 -6.78 0.05 37.71
N VAL A 42 -7.64 0.78 38.43
CA VAL A 42 -7.41 2.20 38.79
C VAL A 42 -6.12 2.36 39.60
N GLN A 43 -5.85 1.45 40.54
CA GLN A 43 -4.62 1.49 41.33
C GLN A 43 -3.37 1.19 40.49
N TRP A 44 -3.47 0.29 39.51
CA TRP A 44 -2.37 -0.06 38.61
C TRP A 44 -2.08 1.06 37.60
N PHE A 45 -3.13 1.70 37.08
CA PHE A 45 -3.05 2.78 36.09
C PHE A 45 -2.58 4.11 36.71
N ASP A 46 -2.69 4.29 38.03
CA ASP A 46 -2.29 5.52 38.72
C ASP A 46 -0.75 5.66 38.79
N ASP A 47 -0.20 6.42 37.85
CA ASP A 47 1.22 6.79 37.77
C ASP A 47 1.59 8.00 38.67
N GLY A 48 0.64 8.50 39.46
CA GLY A 48 0.79 9.69 40.30
C GLY A 48 0.48 11.02 39.60
N THR A 49 0.06 11.01 38.33
CA THR A 49 -0.40 12.22 37.64
C THR A 49 -1.82 12.64 38.04
N PRO A 50 -2.10 13.96 38.16
CA PRO A 50 -3.46 14.43 38.44
C PRO A 50 -4.43 14.02 37.34
N GLY A 51 -5.38 13.14 37.67
CA GLY A 51 -6.43 12.68 36.75
C GLY A 51 -6.29 11.23 36.26
N ALA A 52 -5.19 10.54 36.57
CA ALA A 52 -4.96 9.15 36.15
C ALA A 52 -6.12 8.21 36.53
N GLY A 53 -6.65 8.32 37.74
CA GLY A 53 -7.80 7.50 38.16
C GLY A 53 -9.10 7.78 37.40
N ALA A 54 -9.29 8.99 36.86
CA ALA A 54 -10.44 9.30 36.00
C ALA A 54 -10.25 8.76 34.58
N ALA A 55 -9.02 8.82 34.05
CA ALA A 55 -8.64 8.23 32.77
C ALA A 55 -8.78 6.70 32.80
N ALA A 56 -8.35 6.03 33.87
CA ALA A 56 -8.51 4.59 34.07
C ALA A 56 -9.99 4.15 33.98
N LEU A 57 -10.90 4.91 34.60
CA LEU A 57 -12.34 4.62 34.51
C LEU A 57 -12.91 4.87 33.11
N GLN A 58 -12.34 5.82 32.36
CA GLN A 58 -12.71 6.06 30.96
C GLN A 58 -12.26 4.90 30.07
N TYR A 59 -11.07 4.34 30.29
CA TYR A 59 -10.56 3.17 29.57
C TYR A 59 -11.43 1.94 29.80
N LEU A 60 -11.79 1.64 31.07
CA LEU A 60 -12.71 0.54 31.38
C LEU A 60 -14.08 0.71 30.71
N LYS A 61 -14.57 1.96 30.63
CA LYS A 61 -15.84 2.27 29.98
C LYS A 61 -15.78 2.09 28.46
N LEU A 62 -14.64 2.42 27.82
CA LEU A 62 -14.42 2.20 26.40
C LEU A 62 -14.30 0.72 26.04
N MET A 63 -13.80 -0.10 26.97
CA MET A 63 -13.65 -1.53 26.78
C MET A 63 -14.95 -2.32 27.02
N GLU A 64 -15.90 -1.82 27.82
CA GLU A 64 -17.14 -2.51 28.16
C GLU A 64 -17.94 -3.03 26.94
N PRO A 65 -18.14 -2.25 25.86
CA PRO A 65 -18.78 -2.73 24.63
C PRO A 65 -18.01 -3.86 23.94
N THR A 66 -16.69 -3.74 23.83
CA THR A 66 -15.79 -4.76 23.24
C THR A 66 -15.91 -6.08 24.00
N ILE A 67 -15.84 -6.04 25.33
CA ILE A 67 -15.94 -7.24 26.16
C ILE A 67 -17.35 -7.83 26.09
N SER A 68 -18.37 -6.98 26.00
CA SER A 68 -19.75 -7.43 25.80
C SER A 68 -19.89 -8.25 24.52
N ARG A 69 -19.33 -7.77 23.39
CA ARG A 69 -19.33 -8.49 22.10
C ARG A 69 -18.51 -9.77 22.16
N TYR A 70 -17.32 -9.70 22.76
CA TYR A 70 -16.48 -10.88 22.95
C TYR A 70 -17.24 -11.98 23.71
N LEU A 71 -17.97 -11.63 24.78
CA LEU A 71 -18.79 -12.59 25.55
C LEU A 71 -20.09 -13.02 24.84
N GLU A 72 -20.53 -12.32 23.79
CA GLU A 72 -21.63 -12.78 22.93
C GLU A 72 -21.16 -13.83 21.91
N THR A 73 -19.97 -13.61 21.35
CA THR A 73 -19.39 -14.48 20.32
C THR A 73 -18.67 -15.68 20.92
N THR A 74 -18.17 -15.55 22.15
CA THR A 74 -17.46 -16.61 22.87
C THR A 74 -18.25 -17.09 24.07
N ALA A 75 -18.18 -18.40 24.36
CA ALA A 75 -18.71 -18.96 25.60
C ALA A 75 -17.76 -18.73 26.80
N ALA A 76 -16.99 -17.64 26.79
CA ALA A 76 -15.98 -17.39 27.80
C ALA A 76 -16.62 -17.17 29.19
N PRO A 77 -16.06 -17.79 30.25
CA PRO A 77 -16.64 -17.73 31.59
C PRO A 77 -16.23 -16.47 32.38
N ASP A 78 -15.17 -15.77 31.97
CA ASP A 78 -14.58 -14.63 32.67
C ASP A 78 -13.98 -13.60 31.69
N VAL A 79 -13.44 -12.51 32.25
CA VAL A 79 -12.77 -11.40 31.53
C VAL A 79 -11.28 -11.34 31.87
N THR A 80 -10.72 -12.47 32.30
CA THR A 80 -9.31 -12.64 32.69
C THR A 80 -8.59 -13.62 31.77
N SER A 81 -9.29 -14.16 30.78
CA SER A 81 -8.74 -15.00 29.71
C SER A 81 -9.41 -14.64 28.39
N PHE A 82 -8.59 -14.45 27.35
CA PHE A 82 -9.08 -14.12 26.02
C PHE A 82 -8.50 -15.08 24.97
N ASP A 83 -9.31 -15.38 23.96
CA ASP A 83 -8.86 -15.93 22.70
C ASP A 83 -8.44 -14.78 21.79
N PRO A 84 -7.18 -14.72 21.32
CA PRO A 84 -6.66 -13.57 20.58
C PRO A 84 -7.48 -13.22 19.34
N ALA A 85 -7.82 -14.23 18.52
CA ALA A 85 -8.60 -14.03 17.30
C ALA A 85 -10.03 -13.55 17.58
N ALA A 86 -10.71 -14.11 18.59
CA ALA A 86 -12.04 -13.66 18.95
C ALA A 86 -12.05 -12.27 19.61
N LEU A 87 -11.01 -11.91 20.37
CA LEU A 87 -10.86 -10.59 20.95
C LEU A 87 -10.57 -9.53 19.88
N ALA A 88 -9.69 -9.82 18.93
CA ALA A 88 -9.41 -8.97 17.77
C ALA A 88 -10.68 -8.66 16.97
N ASN A 89 -11.48 -9.69 16.67
CA ASN A 89 -12.76 -9.49 15.96
C ASN A 89 -13.74 -8.61 16.75
N ALA A 90 -13.82 -8.79 18.07
CA ALA A 90 -14.67 -7.96 18.92
C ALA A 90 -14.23 -6.48 18.93
N VAL A 91 -12.92 -6.21 18.91
CA VAL A 91 -12.35 -4.86 18.79
C VAL A 91 -12.67 -4.26 17.43
N ALA A 92 -12.41 -4.99 16.34
CA ALA A 92 -12.68 -4.51 14.97
C ALA A 92 -14.16 -4.16 14.76
N GLU A 93 -15.07 -4.98 15.28
CA GLU A 93 -16.51 -4.69 15.23
C GLU A 93 -16.92 -3.47 16.07
N GLU A 94 -16.28 -3.26 17.23
CA GLU A 94 -16.56 -2.08 18.06
C GLU A 94 -16.02 -0.81 17.42
N VAL A 95 -14.80 -0.82 16.88
CA VAL A 95 -14.22 0.29 16.11
C VAL A 95 -15.13 0.64 14.93
N THR A 96 -15.57 -0.37 14.18
CA THR A 96 -16.51 -0.19 13.07
C THR A 96 -17.85 0.39 13.53
N THR A 97 -18.36 -0.04 14.69
CA THR A 97 -19.63 0.47 15.24
C THR A 97 -19.51 1.90 15.76
N ALA A 98 -18.40 2.23 16.41
CA ALA A 98 -18.10 3.56 16.91
C ALA A 98 -18.02 4.55 15.74
N GLY A 99 -17.36 4.18 14.63
CA GLY A 99 -17.31 4.99 13.41
C GLY A 99 -18.68 5.21 12.77
N ARG A 100 -19.55 4.18 12.71
CA ARG A 100 -20.91 4.30 12.17
C ARG A 100 -21.88 5.12 13.04
N ALA A 101 -21.56 5.34 14.32
CA ALA A 101 -22.40 6.09 15.25
C ALA A 101 -22.13 7.60 15.21
N GLN A 102 -21.08 8.05 14.52
CA GLN A 102 -20.72 9.45 14.34
C GLN A 102 -21.15 9.95 12.94
N ASP A 103 -21.35 11.27 12.81
CA ASP A 103 -21.53 11.92 11.50
C ASP A 103 -20.21 11.79 10.73
N PRO A 104 -20.17 11.49 9.42
CA PRO A 104 -18.93 11.23 8.68
C PRO A 104 -17.89 12.37 8.75
N GLU A 105 -18.34 13.63 8.86
CA GLU A 105 -17.47 14.80 9.07
C GLU A 105 -16.85 14.88 10.48
N THR A 106 -17.28 14.03 11.42
CA THR A 106 -16.86 14.03 12.84
C THR A 106 -16.26 12.71 13.30
N ALA A 107 -16.04 11.78 12.36
CA ALA A 107 -15.39 10.50 12.64
C ALA A 107 -13.98 10.76 13.21
N ASP A 108 -13.82 10.49 14.50
CA ASP A 108 -12.60 10.78 15.23
C ASP A 108 -11.64 9.59 15.15
N PRO A 109 -10.55 9.63 14.33
CA PRO A 109 -9.56 8.55 14.29
C PRO A 109 -8.89 8.33 15.66
N GLU A 110 -8.90 9.34 16.55
CA GLU A 110 -8.43 9.18 17.92
C GLU A 110 -9.34 8.22 18.71
N GLN A 111 -10.63 8.09 18.37
CA GLN A 111 -11.54 7.17 19.07
C GLN A 111 -11.23 5.70 18.77
N ALA A 112 -10.85 5.36 17.53
CA ALA A 112 -10.46 4.00 17.17
C ALA A 112 -9.17 3.61 17.92
N ALA A 113 -8.18 4.50 17.93
CA ALA A 113 -6.95 4.33 18.69
C ALA A 113 -7.22 4.17 20.20
N LEU A 114 -8.13 4.98 20.77
CA LEU A 114 -8.51 4.87 22.19
C LEU A 114 -9.20 3.54 22.54
N ILE A 115 -9.96 2.94 21.64
CA ILE A 115 -10.56 1.61 21.86
C ILE A 115 -9.46 0.54 21.89
N VAL A 116 -8.56 0.55 20.91
CA VAL A 116 -7.42 -0.38 20.83
C VAL A 116 -6.51 -0.25 22.07
N ASP A 117 -6.13 0.98 22.41
CA ASP A 117 -5.29 1.28 23.56
C ASP A 117 -5.96 0.88 24.89
N SER A 118 -7.29 1.04 25.01
CA SER A 118 -8.02 0.58 26.20
C SER A 118 -7.97 -0.93 26.41
N VAL A 119 -7.97 -1.72 25.33
CA VAL A 119 -7.89 -3.18 25.38
C VAL A 119 -6.46 -3.62 25.66
N ARG A 120 -5.47 -3.00 25.00
CA ARG A 120 -4.04 -3.23 25.28
C ARG A 120 -3.72 -2.98 26.75
N SER A 121 -4.06 -1.79 27.26
CA SER A 121 -3.83 -1.40 28.65
C SER A 121 -4.48 -2.39 29.64
N TYR A 122 -5.64 -2.95 29.31
CA TYR A 122 -6.28 -3.96 30.15
C TYR A 122 -5.56 -5.31 30.12
N LEU A 123 -5.01 -5.74 28.98
CA LEU A 123 -4.19 -6.94 28.88
C LEU A 123 -2.87 -6.80 29.64
N GLU A 124 -2.23 -5.63 29.57
CA GLU A 124 -1.04 -5.29 30.36
C GLU A 124 -1.33 -5.35 31.86
N PHE A 125 -2.45 -4.76 32.31
CA PHE A 125 -2.92 -4.89 33.69
C PHE A 125 -3.06 -6.36 34.11
N LEU A 126 -3.69 -7.20 33.29
CA LEU A 126 -3.85 -8.62 33.62
C LEU A 126 -2.51 -9.36 33.70
N SER A 127 -1.57 -9.00 32.82
CA SER A 127 -0.20 -9.53 32.77
C SER A 127 0.59 -9.14 34.02
N GLU A 128 0.76 -7.84 34.26
CA GLU A 128 1.63 -7.31 35.32
C GLU A 128 1.10 -7.61 36.72
N THR A 129 -0.21 -7.71 36.89
CA THR A 129 -0.82 -8.05 38.18
C THR A 129 -1.00 -9.55 38.40
N GLY A 130 -0.59 -10.39 37.44
CA GLY A 130 -0.71 -11.85 37.53
C GLY A 130 -2.17 -12.33 37.59
N ARG A 131 -3.08 -11.60 36.96
CA ARG A 131 -4.53 -11.86 36.95
C ARG A 131 -5.01 -12.59 35.71
N TRP A 132 -4.14 -12.77 34.71
CA TRP A 132 -4.41 -13.61 33.54
C TRP A 132 -4.66 -15.07 33.95
N THR A 133 -5.80 -15.63 33.53
CA THR A 133 -6.20 -17.02 33.82
C THR A 133 -6.04 -17.96 32.62
N GLY A 134 -5.66 -17.44 31.45
CA GLY A 134 -5.41 -18.23 30.24
C GLY A 134 -3.98 -18.77 30.13
N PRO A 135 -3.65 -19.48 29.03
CA PRO A 135 -2.27 -19.83 28.67
C PRO A 135 -1.40 -18.59 28.46
N ALA A 136 -0.13 -18.63 28.85
CA ALA A 136 0.79 -17.50 28.72
C ALA A 136 1.06 -17.14 27.25
N GLU A 137 1.04 -18.15 26.37
CA GLU A 137 1.21 -18.00 24.93
C GLU A 137 0.09 -17.15 24.32
N ARG A 138 -1.15 -17.31 24.79
CA ARG A 138 -2.29 -16.51 24.32
C ARG A 138 -2.24 -15.06 24.79
N LEU A 139 -1.67 -14.81 25.97
CA LEU A 139 -1.45 -13.46 26.45
C LEU A 139 -0.39 -12.76 25.61
N ALA A 140 0.71 -13.47 25.30
CA ALA A 140 1.76 -12.96 24.42
C ALA A 140 1.22 -12.67 23.02
N GLU A 141 0.48 -13.61 22.41
CA GLU A 141 -0.16 -13.42 21.10
C GLU A 141 -1.13 -12.22 21.08
N ALA A 142 -1.91 -12.03 22.15
CA ALA A 142 -2.85 -10.91 22.22
C ALA A 142 -2.12 -9.57 22.39
N LEU A 143 -1.10 -9.49 23.26
CA LEU A 143 -0.30 -8.27 23.44
C LEU A 143 0.47 -7.92 22.17
N ASP A 144 1.12 -8.89 21.53
CA ASP A 144 1.85 -8.71 20.26
C ASP A 144 0.93 -8.18 19.15
N PHE A 145 -0.28 -8.73 19.03
CA PHE A 145 -1.29 -8.25 18.08
C PHE A 145 -1.75 -6.81 18.35
N PHE A 146 -1.92 -6.41 19.61
CA PHE A 146 -2.35 -5.04 19.93
C PHE A 146 -1.20 -4.04 19.95
N ASP A 147 0.03 -4.50 20.20
CA ASP A 147 1.26 -3.71 20.03
C ASP A 147 1.44 -3.38 18.55
N SER A 148 1.26 -4.35 17.64
CA SER A 148 1.30 -4.09 16.19
C SER A 148 0.24 -3.07 15.78
N LEU A 149 -1.01 -3.22 16.24
CA LEU A 149 -2.07 -2.26 15.92
C LEU A 149 -1.86 -0.85 16.52
N ALA A 150 -1.20 -0.74 17.68
CA ALA A 150 -0.94 0.54 18.33
C ALA A 150 0.26 1.29 17.72
N ASP A 151 1.22 0.56 17.16
CA ASP A 151 2.37 1.11 16.44
C ASP A 151 2.03 1.48 14.97
N GLY A 152 0.79 1.26 14.53
CA GLY A 152 0.38 1.44 13.14
C GLY A 152 0.95 0.38 12.21
N ASP A 153 1.28 -0.79 12.76
CA ASP A 153 1.72 -1.96 12.03
C ASP A 153 0.49 -2.79 11.65
N ASP A 154 0.02 -2.56 10.43
CA ASP A 154 -1.18 -3.13 9.80
C ASP A 154 -1.11 -4.65 9.60
N GLY A 155 -0.10 -5.33 10.16
CA GLY A 155 0.20 -6.73 9.86
C GLY A 155 0.67 -6.95 8.42
N GLN A 156 0.91 -5.89 7.66
CA GLN A 156 1.82 -5.92 6.53
C GLN A 156 3.23 -5.81 7.12
N GLU A 157 4.08 -6.82 6.91
CA GLU A 157 5.52 -6.69 7.21
C GLU A 157 6.01 -5.37 6.60
N SER A 158 6.22 -4.36 7.45
CA SER A 158 6.64 -3.04 7.00
C SER A 158 7.94 -3.19 6.22
N ILE A 159 7.97 -2.65 5.00
CA ILE A 159 9.15 -2.74 4.15
C ILE A 159 10.26 -1.91 4.81
N GLU A 160 11.23 -2.59 5.41
CA GLU A 160 12.38 -1.94 6.02
C GLU A 160 13.32 -1.38 4.94
N VAL A 161 13.23 -0.07 4.68
CA VAL A 161 14.13 0.63 3.76
C VAL A 161 15.54 0.69 4.39
N PRO A 162 16.56 0.06 3.78
CA PRO A 162 17.90 0.05 4.36
C PRO A 162 18.54 1.45 4.33
N ASP A 163 19.20 1.83 5.43
CA ASP A 163 20.05 3.04 5.46
C ASP A 163 21.36 2.77 4.69
N ILE A 164 21.41 3.22 3.43
CA ILE A 164 22.57 3.06 2.55
C ILE A 164 23.27 4.41 2.42
N PRO A 165 24.58 4.50 2.74
CA PRO A 165 25.34 5.73 2.56
C PRO A 165 25.26 6.23 1.11
N GLN A 166 25.10 7.55 0.96
CA GLN A 166 24.85 8.22 -0.30
C GLN A 166 25.79 7.79 -1.45
N GLU A 167 27.10 7.72 -1.20
CA GLU A 167 28.08 7.31 -2.22
C GLU A 167 27.86 5.87 -2.70
N GLN A 168 27.46 4.97 -1.79
CA GLN A 168 27.16 3.58 -2.11
C GLN A 168 25.85 3.46 -2.88
N ALA A 169 24.82 4.21 -2.47
CA ALA A 169 23.55 4.28 -3.19
C ALA A 169 23.76 4.78 -4.63
N LEU A 170 24.53 5.87 -4.81
CA LEU A 170 24.80 6.44 -6.12
C LEU A 170 25.54 5.45 -7.03
N ALA A 171 26.56 4.77 -6.49
CA ALA A 171 27.28 3.75 -7.22
C ALA A 171 26.37 2.57 -7.63
N ALA A 172 25.46 2.16 -6.73
CA ALA A 172 24.50 1.09 -7.00
C ALA A 172 23.50 1.48 -8.10
N PHE A 173 22.88 2.67 -8.01
CA PHE A 173 21.98 3.18 -9.05
C PHE A 173 22.70 3.33 -10.40
N THR A 174 23.90 3.90 -10.42
CA THR A 174 24.70 4.07 -11.64
C THR A 174 25.04 2.74 -12.31
N ALA A 175 25.15 1.66 -11.53
CA ALA A 175 25.39 0.31 -12.03
C ALA A 175 24.14 -0.34 -12.65
N LEU A 176 22.93 0.17 -12.40
CA LEU A 176 21.70 -0.39 -12.93
C LEU A 176 21.64 -0.24 -14.46
N PRO A 177 21.34 -1.33 -15.21
CA PRO A 177 21.12 -1.26 -16.64
C PRO A 177 20.06 -0.23 -17.03
N LEU A 178 18.98 -0.08 -16.25
CA LEU A 178 17.97 0.96 -16.46
C LEU A 178 18.59 2.36 -16.49
N ILE A 179 19.34 2.74 -15.45
CA ILE A 179 19.95 4.07 -15.32
C ILE A 179 20.99 4.31 -16.43
N GLN A 180 21.76 3.29 -16.81
CA GLN A 180 22.72 3.40 -17.90
C GLN A 180 22.03 3.67 -19.25
N LYS A 181 20.92 2.99 -19.53
CA LYS A 181 20.12 3.19 -20.75
C LYS A 181 19.49 4.58 -20.78
N ALA A 182 18.91 5.03 -19.66
CA ALA A 182 18.35 6.37 -19.52
C ALA A 182 19.42 7.46 -19.69
N THR A 183 20.58 7.28 -19.06
CA THR A 183 21.75 8.17 -19.19
C THR A 183 22.22 8.25 -20.65
N ALA A 184 22.34 7.10 -21.34
CA ALA A 184 22.74 7.06 -22.73
C ALA A 184 21.75 7.79 -23.64
N LEU A 185 20.44 7.59 -23.39
CA LEU A 185 19.39 8.25 -24.16
C LEU A 185 19.37 9.77 -23.91
N LEU A 186 19.49 10.22 -22.66
CA LEU A 186 19.59 11.65 -22.31
C LEU A 186 20.81 12.31 -22.95
N ARG A 187 21.98 11.66 -22.89
CA ARG A 187 23.20 12.14 -23.57
C ARG A 187 23.03 12.20 -25.08
N TRP A 188 22.35 11.22 -25.67
CA TRP A 188 22.03 11.25 -27.09
C TRP A 188 21.10 12.41 -27.43
N ILE A 189 20.09 12.68 -26.61
CA ILE A 189 19.18 13.83 -26.79
C ILE A 189 19.95 15.14 -26.81
N GLY A 190 20.92 15.31 -25.88
CA GLY A 190 21.74 16.53 -25.78
C GLY A 190 20.89 17.79 -25.66
N ASP A 191 21.21 18.84 -26.41
CA ASP A 191 20.42 20.10 -26.42
C ASP A 191 19.02 19.96 -27.06
N GLY A 192 18.73 18.80 -27.67
CA GLY A 192 17.44 18.44 -28.20
C GLY A 192 17.49 17.68 -29.53
N LYS A 193 16.44 16.90 -29.80
CA LYS A 193 16.27 16.10 -31.02
C LYS A 193 14.96 16.43 -31.73
N PRO A 194 14.92 16.38 -33.07
CA PRO A 194 13.69 16.64 -33.81
C PRO A 194 12.67 15.51 -33.58
N VAL A 195 11.41 15.89 -33.34
CA VAL A 195 10.27 14.97 -33.25
C VAL A 195 9.24 15.28 -34.33
N THR A 196 8.32 14.35 -34.57
CA THR A 196 7.12 14.54 -35.39
C THR A 196 6.09 15.39 -34.64
N GLY A 197 5.01 15.79 -35.31
CA GLY A 197 3.90 16.51 -34.65
C GLY A 197 3.18 15.68 -33.58
N THR A 198 3.37 14.36 -33.55
CA THR A 198 2.84 13.46 -32.51
C THR A 198 3.81 13.26 -31.34
N GLY A 199 4.94 13.99 -31.32
CA GLY A 199 5.97 13.85 -30.31
C GLY A 199 6.91 12.65 -30.49
N ALA A 200 6.68 11.79 -31.48
CA ALA A 200 7.54 10.64 -31.75
C ALA A 200 8.85 11.05 -32.45
N LEU A 201 9.91 10.26 -32.27
CA LEU A 201 11.15 10.44 -33.02
C LEU A 201 10.94 10.33 -34.54
N ARG A 202 11.77 11.05 -35.30
CA ARG A 202 11.80 10.88 -36.76
C ARG A 202 12.39 9.51 -37.09
N LEU A 203 11.91 8.88 -38.16
CA LEU A 203 12.34 7.53 -38.57
C LEU A 203 13.87 7.36 -38.61
N LYS A 204 14.59 8.36 -39.15
CA LYS A 204 16.05 8.34 -39.25
C LYS A 204 16.78 8.30 -37.90
N ASP A 205 16.12 8.72 -36.82
CA ASP A 205 16.69 8.87 -35.49
C ASP A 205 16.35 7.66 -34.58
N ILE A 206 15.45 6.76 -35.03
CA ILE A 206 15.03 5.59 -34.24
C ILE A 206 16.18 4.60 -34.00
N GLU A 207 17.05 4.39 -34.99
CA GLU A 207 18.13 3.39 -34.88
C GLU A 207 19.15 3.76 -33.80
N GLU A 208 19.56 5.02 -33.75
CA GLU A 208 20.48 5.52 -32.71
C GLU A 208 19.81 5.53 -31.33
N ALA A 209 18.55 5.96 -31.24
CA ALA A 209 17.82 6.00 -29.97
C ALA A 209 17.56 4.58 -29.42
N ALA A 210 17.18 3.63 -30.27
CA ALA A 210 17.00 2.24 -29.87
C ALA A 210 18.32 1.63 -29.37
N ALA A 211 19.44 1.94 -30.02
CA ALA A 211 20.75 1.51 -29.57
C ALA A 211 21.12 2.04 -28.17
N CYS A 212 20.69 3.26 -27.80
CA CYS A 212 20.90 3.81 -26.46
C CYS A 212 20.24 2.96 -25.36
N VAL A 213 19.08 2.37 -25.66
CA VAL A 213 18.38 1.47 -24.73
C VAL A 213 18.77 0.00 -24.91
N GLY A 214 19.72 -0.31 -25.80
CA GLY A 214 20.21 -1.65 -26.07
C GLY A 214 19.32 -2.51 -26.97
N VAL A 215 18.42 -1.89 -27.75
CA VAL A 215 17.52 -2.58 -28.68
C VAL A 215 17.97 -2.32 -30.12
N SER A 216 17.94 -3.36 -30.96
CA SER A 216 18.17 -3.22 -32.40
C SER A 216 16.85 -2.97 -33.12
N ALA A 217 16.64 -1.76 -33.62
CA ALA A 217 15.50 -1.41 -34.46
C ALA A 217 15.89 -0.30 -35.44
N ARG A 218 15.28 -0.26 -36.62
CA ARG A 218 15.51 0.78 -37.64
C ARG A 218 14.21 1.43 -38.03
N GLY A 219 14.17 2.77 -38.11
CA GLY A 219 13.00 3.46 -38.63
C GLY A 219 12.88 3.34 -40.15
N GLY A 220 11.73 2.87 -40.65
CA GLY A 220 11.48 2.74 -42.08
C GLY A 220 10.02 2.48 -42.43
N THR A 221 9.66 2.71 -43.69
CA THR A 221 8.28 2.53 -44.17
C THR A 221 7.98 1.11 -44.64
N LYS A 222 9.02 0.37 -45.05
CA LYS A 222 8.95 -1.02 -45.52
C LYS A 222 9.43 -1.94 -44.39
N ARG A 223 8.69 -3.03 -44.11
CA ARG A 223 9.19 -4.06 -43.20
C ARG A 223 10.37 -4.77 -43.86
N ALA A 224 11.41 -5.01 -43.08
CA ALA A 224 12.45 -5.97 -43.46
C ALA A 224 11.87 -7.38 -43.25
N ASP A 225 11.88 -8.20 -44.30
CA ASP A 225 11.28 -9.55 -44.28
C ASP A 225 12.35 -10.66 -44.14
N GLU A 226 13.64 -10.31 -44.09
CA GLU A 226 14.72 -11.30 -44.04
C GLU A 226 15.11 -11.68 -42.59
N PRO A 227 15.20 -12.99 -42.28
CA PRO A 227 15.70 -13.46 -40.98
C PRO A 227 17.14 -13.01 -40.75
N GLY A 228 17.36 -12.21 -39.70
CA GLY A 228 18.69 -11.68 -39.34
C GLY A 228 18.87 -10.19 -39.62
N ASP A 229 17.93 -9.55 -40.31
CA ASP A 229 17.93 -8.09 -40.46
C ASP A 229 17.44 -7.37 -39.19
N VAL A 230 17.96 -6.17 -38.97
CA VAL A 230 17.48 -5.25 -37.93
C VAL A 230 15.98 -4.96 -38.18
N PRO A 231 15.09 -5.25 -37.21
CA PRO A 231 13.65 -5.02 -37.36
C PRO A 231 13.35 -3.59 -37.81
N THR A 232 12.54 -3.45 -38.87
CA THR A 232 12.14 -2.12 -39.36
C THR A 232 10.79 -1.71 -38.79
N VAL A 233 10.78 -0.58 -38.09
CA VAL A 233 9.62 -0.01 -37.39
C VAL A 233 9.17 1.31 -37.98
N ARG A 234 7.88 1.62 -37.89
CA ARG A 234 7.28 2.87 -38.42
C ARG A 234 7.17 3.98 -37.39
N SER A 235 7.39 3.66 -36.12
CA SER A 235 7.33 4.59 -35.01
C SER A 235 8.25 4.09 -33.90
N MET A 236 8.79 5.00 -33.09
CA MET A 236 9.52 4.60 -31.88
C MET A 236 8.63 3.82 -30.89
N TYR A 237 7.31 4.04 -30.94
CA TYR A 237 6.34 3.32 -30.12
C TYR A 237 6.20 1.83 -30.49
N GLU A 238 6.76 1.39 -31.63
CA GLU A 238 6.87 -0.03 -31.98
C GLU A 238 8.14 -0.68 -31.38
N VAL A 239 8.92 0.07 -30.60
CA VAL A 239 10.10 -0.40 -29.86
C VAL A 239 9.79 -0.27 -28.36
N PRO A 240 9.22 -1.31 -27.71
CA PRO A 240 8.61 -1.20 -26.37
C PRO A 240 9.50 -0.54 -25.32
N LEU A 241 10.72 -1.07 -25.10
CA LEU A 241 11.64 -0.52 -24.11
C LEU A 241 12.06 0.93 -24.38
N LEU A 242 12.21 1.32 -25.67
CA LEU A 242 12.50 2.71 -26.02
C LEU A 242 11.30 3.60 -25.71
N ALA A 243 10.10 3.13 -26.02
CA ALA A 243 8.86 3.86 -25.77
C ALA A 243 8.61 4.05 -24.26
N GLU A 244 8.88 3.02 -23.46
CA GLU A 244 8.78 3.04 -22.00
C GLU A 244 9.78 4.02 -21.40
N ILE A 245 11.09 3.85 -21.63
CA ILE A 245 12.10 4.76 -21.09
C ILE A 245 11.83 6.20 -21.55
N TRP A 246 11.40 6.42 -22.79
CA TRP A 246 11.03 7.76 -23.26
C TRP A 246 9.84 8.36 -22.50
N ALA A 247 8.78 7.57 -22.29
CA ALA A 247 7.62 8.00 -21.52
C ALA A 247 8.00 8.30 -20.07
N THR A 248 8.85 7.46 -19.47
CA THR A 248 9.34 7.66 -18.11
C THR A 248 10.19 8.92 -17.99
N LEU A 249 11.10 9.18 -18.94
CA LEU A 249 11.87 10.42 -18.97
C LEU A 249 10.96 11.66 -19.05
N GLN A 250 9.82 11.54 -19.74
CA GLN A 250 8.85 12.63 -19.81
C GLN A 250 8.07 12.79 -18.50
N THR A 251 7.64 11.70 -17.88
CA THR A 251 6.90 11.69 -16.61
C THR A 251 7.75 12.17 -15.44
N ALA A 252 9.01 11.73 -15.37
CA ALA A 252 9.99 12.17 -14.38
C ALA A 252 10.54 13.58 -14.68
N GLU A 253 9.94 14.30 -15.63
CA GLU A 253 10.35 15.65 -16.03
C GLU A 253 11.85 15.78 -16.34
N LEU A 254 12.47 14.77 -16.96
CA LEU A 254 13.85 14.84 -17.43
C LEU A 254 13.91 15.36 -18.88
N ILE A 255 12.83 15.16 -19.64
CA ILE A 255 12.66 15.70 -20.99
C ILE A 255 11.31 16.41 -21.15
N ARG A 256 11.27 17.38 -22.08
CA ARG A 256 10.05 18.07 -22.51
C ARG A 256 9.88 17.93 -24.02
N VAL A 257 8.80 17.29 -24.44
CA VAL A 257 8.43 17.17 -25.87
C VAL A 257 7.69 18.43 -26.32
N LYS A 258 8.33 19.24 -27.17
CA LYS A 258 7.72 20.40 -27.84
C LYS A 258 7.20 19.96 -29.22
N PRO A 259 6.36 20.77 -29.92
CA PRO A 259 5.73 20.37 -31.18
C PRO A 259 6.68 19.89 -32.29
N THR A 260 7.96 20.29 -32.26
CA THR A 260 8.95 19.95 -33.30
C THR A 260 10.25 19.39 -32.76
N LYS A 261 10.48 19.43 -31.44
CA LYS A 261 11.70 18.90 -30.82
C LYS A 261 11.44 18.41 -29.40
N VAL A 262 12.12 17.35 -29.00
CA VAL A 262 12.36 17.06 -27.59
C VAL A 262 13.56 17.89 -27.13
N VAL A 263 13.50 18.40 -25.92
CA VAL A 263 14.62 19.05 -25.23
C VAL A 263 14.68 18.50 -23.81
N PRO A 264 15.82 18.59 -23.12
CA PRO A 264 15.82 18.36 -21.70
C PRO A 264 14.86 19.31 -20.96
N PHE A 265 14.29 18.85 -19.86
CA PHE A 265 13.53 19.71 -18.97
C PHE A 265 14.48 20.64 -18.20
N GLU A 266 13.96 21.62 -17.47
CA GLU A 266 14.75 22.64 -16.79
C GLU A 266 15.86 22.01 -15.91
N ASP A 267 17.12 22.23 -16.31
CA ASP A 267 18.35 21.71 -15.69
C ASP A 267 18.46 20.17 -15.57
N PRO A 268 18.56 19.41 -16.70
CA PRO A 268 18.78 17.95 -16.66
C PRO A 268 20.19 17.59 -16.17
N ALA A 269 21.02 18.58 -15.84
CA ALA A 269 22.41 18.39 -15.49
C ALA A 269 22.51 17.62 -14.17
N HIS A 270 21.49 17.67 -13.32
CA HIS A 270 21.44 16.90 -12.09
C HIS A 270 21.58 15.41 -12.37
N PHE A 271 20.70 14.82 -13.18
CA PHE A 271 20.77 13.40 -13.58
C PHE A 271 22.14 12.99 -14.15
N LEU A 272 22.74 13.84 -15.00
CA LEU A 272 23.97 13.49 -15.72
C LEU A 272 25.27 13.77 -14.94
N ASP A 273 25.37 14.95 -14.35
CA ASP A 273 26.60 15.54 -13.82
C ASP A 273 26.38 16.34 -12.51
N GLY A 274 25.24 16.15 -11.83
CA GLY A 274 24.89 16.82 -10.58
C GLY A 274 25.75 16.39 -9.39
N SER A 275 25.49 17.01 -8.24
CA SER A 275 26.00 16.47 -6.98
C SER A 275 25.41 15.08 -6.73
N ALA A 276 26.06 14.29 -5.86
CA ALA A 276 25.56 12.98 -5.51
C ALA A 276 24.14 12.99 -4.92
N ALA A 277 23.69 14.12 -4.35
CA ALA A 277 22.36 14.23 -3.76
C ALA A 277 21.31 14.43 -4.85
N GLU A 278 21.59 15.37 -5.76
CA GLU A 278 20.75 15.68 -6.91
C GLU A 278 20.61 14.48 -7.84
N GLN A 279 21.71 13.76 -8.11
CA GLN A 279 21.67 12.53 -8.92
C GLN A 279 20.81 11.43 -8.29
N LEU A 280 20.90 11.25 -6.98
CA LEU A 280 20.12 10.23 -6.29
C LEU A 280 18.63 10.55 -6.26
N ASP A 281 18.27 11.82 -6.10
CA ASP A 281 16.88 12.28 -6.17
C ASP A 281 16.30 11.98 -7.57
N ASP A 282 17.03 12.39 -8.61
CA ASP A 282 16.67 12.15 -10.01
C ASP A 282 16.61 10.66 -10.38
N PHE A 283 17.56 9.84 -9.89
CA PHE A 283 17.57 8.39 -10.14
C PHE A 283 16.43 7.67 -9.41
N THR A 284 16.13 8.07 -8.18
CA THR A 284 15.00 7.54 -7.40
C THR A 284 13.69 7.89 -8.10
N MET A 285 13.47 9.16 -8.43
CA MET A 285 12.26 9.62 -9.13
C MET A 285 12.07 8.91 -10.46
N PHE A 286 13.10 8.87 -11.30
CA PHE A 286 13.04 8.18 -12.59
C PHE A 286 12.73 6.69 -12.44
N THR A 287 13.33 6.02 -11.44
CA THR A 287 13.11 4.59 -11.23
C THR A 287 11.71 4.30 -10.70
N SER A 288 11.18 5.11 -9.78
CA SER A 288 9.80 5.00 -9.31
C SER A 288 8.80 5.22 -10.45
N CYS A 289 8.97 6.27 -11.26
CA CYS A 289 8.13 6.48 -12.45
C CYS A 289 8.24 5.31 -13.45
N PHE A 290 9.42 4.71 -13.60
CA PHE A 290 9.60 3.56 -14.48
C PHE A 290 8.83 2.35 -13.96
N LEU A 291 8.97 2.04 -12.66
CA LEU A 291 8.28 0.93 -12.00
C LEU A 291 6.76 1.09 -12.11
N GLU A 292 6.25 2.29 -11.83
CA GLU A 292 4.83 2.62 -11.97
C GLU A 292 4.34 2.34 -13.40
N GLN A 293 5.06 2.85 -14.41
CA GLN A 293 4.68 2.64 -15.81
C GLN A 293 4.85 1.20 -16.30
N ALA A 294 5.85 0.48 -15.82
CA ALA A 294 6.12 -0.89 -16.25
C ALA A 294 5.15 -1.90 -15.59
N VAL A 295 4.65 -1.58 -14.40
CA VAL A 295 3.82 -2.49 -13.60
C VAL A 295 2.34 -2.13 -13.61
N LEU A 296 2.00 -0.84 -13.55
CA LEU A 296 0.60 -0.37 -13.39
C LEU A 296 0.00 0.19 -14.68
N ARG A 297 0.68 0.06 -15.83
CA ARG A 297 0.10 0.48 -17.10
C ARG A 297 -0.97 -0.49 -17.56
N LEU A 298 -2.17 -0.29 -17.02
CA LEU A 298 -3.37 -1.01 -17.37
C LEU A 298 -3.86 -0.55 -18.74
N ASP A 299 -3.93 -1.49 -19.70
CA ASP A 299 -4.74 -1.28 -20.89
C ASP A 299 -6.20 -1.60 -20.52
N PRO A 300 -7.12 -0.61 -20.50
CA PRO A 300 -8.51 -0.85 -20.14
C PRO A 300 -9.22 -1.78 -21.14
N GLU A 301 -8.66 -1.98 -22.35
CA GLU A 301 -9.17 -2.92 -23.33
C GLU A 301 -8.75 -4.38 -23.03
N GLU A 302 -7.81 -4.60 -22.11
CA GLU A 302 -7.26 -5.90 -21.75
C GLU A 302 -7.53 -6.24 -20.25
N PRO A 303 -8.67 -6.86 -19.91
CA PRO A 303 -9.08 -7.11 -18.53
C PRO A 303 -8.12 -7.96 -17.68
N TRP A 304 -7.16 -8.64 -18.30
CA TRP A 304 -6.14 -9.44 -17.61
C TRP A 304 -4.95 -8.61 -17.11
N GLU A 305 -4.82 -7.34 -17.52
CA GLU A 305 -3.75 -6.45 -17.05
C GLU A 305 -3.87 -6.12 -15.56
N HIS A 306 -5.11 -5.97 -15.05
CA HIS A 306 -5.36 -5.69 -13.63
C HIS A 306 -4.90 -6.81 -12.69
N PRO A 307 -5.35 -8.08 -12.86
CA PRO A 307 -4.86 -9.18 -12.03
C PRO A 307 -3.36 -9.46 -12.25
N LEU A 308 -2.81 -9.15 -13.43
CA LEU A 308 -1.38 -9.25 -13.68
C LEU A 308 -0.58 -8.22 -12.87
N SER A 309 -1.05 -6.98 -12.84
CA SER A 309 -0.45 -5.90 -12.05
C SER A 309 -0.50 -6.23 -10.56
N ALA A 310 -1.64 -6.75 -10.07
CA ALA A 310 -1.77 -7.19 -8.68
C ALA A 310 -0.74 -8.29 -8.31
N VAL A 311 -0.51 -9.27 -9.20
CA VAL A 311 0.51 -10.30 -9.01
C VAL A 311 1.92 -9.70 -9.01
N GLN A 312 2.24 -8.81 -9.95
CA GLN A 312 3.55 -8.17 -10.03
C GLN A 312 3.84 -7.30 -8.80
N VAL A 313 2.90 -6.46 -8.38
CA VAL A 313 3.00 -5.63 -7.17
C VAL A 313 3.19 -6.50 -5.93
N SER A 314 2.39 -7.55 -5.77
CA SER A 314 2.53 -8.48 -4.63
C SER A 314 3.92 -9.10 -4.57
N ILE A 315 4.48 -9.50 -5.72
CA ILE A 315 5.82 -10.08 -5.79
C ILE A 315 6.89 -9.04 -5.49
N LEU A 316 6.77 -7.82 -6.01
CA LEU A 316 7.77 -6.76 -5.80
C LEU A 316 7.80 -6.30 -4.34
N LEU A 317 6.64 -6.10 -3.71
CA LEU A 317 6.54 -5.78 -2.28
C LEU A 317 7.15 -6.91 -1.43
N ALA A 318 6.75 -8.17 -1.67
CA ALA A 318 7.33 -9.30 -0.94
C ALA A 318 8.82 -9.49 -1.23
N ALA A 319 9.30 -9.19 -2.43
CA ALA A 319 10.70 -9.27 -2.80
C ALA A 319 11.57 -8.16 -2.17
N ALA A 320 10.93 -7.12 -1.61
CA ALA A 320 11.56 -6.05 -0.85
C ALA A 320 11.65 -6.35 0.65
N THR A 321 11.07 -7.45 1.14
CA THR A 321 11.15 -7.86 2.56
C THR A 321 12.32 -8.81 2.84
N ALA A 322 12.52 -9.13 4.12
CA ALA A 322 13.53 -10.10 4.56
C ALA A 322 13.26 -11.54 4.08
N GLU A 323 11.99 -11.87 3.78
CA GLU A 323 11.53 -13.19 3.35
C GLU A 323 11.00 -13.19 1.91
N PRO A 324 11.87 -13.02 0.90
CA PRO A 324 11.44 -12.90 -0.48
C PRO A 324 10.73 -14.16 -1.00
N PRO A 325 9.79 -14.04 -1.94
CA PRO A 325 9.06 -15.17 -2.48
C PRO A 325 9.95 -16.07 -3.35
N SER A 326 9.73 -17.37 -3.29
CA SER A 326 10.47 -18.34 -4.10
C SER A 326 9.94 -18.42 -5.54
N VAL A 327 10.85 -18.49 -6.50
CA VAL A 327 10.53 -18.62 -7.94
C VAL A 327 9.80 -19.94 -8.21
N GLU A 328 10.17 -21.01 -7.50
CA GLU A 328 9.50 -22.30 -7.60
C GLU A 328 8.03 -22.22 -7.17
N ARG A 329 7.73 -21.49 -6.08
CA ARG A 329 6.35 -21.33 -5.59
C ARG A 329 5.48 -20.62 -6.62
N MET A 330 6.00 -19.59 -7.28
CA MET A 330 5.29 -18.89 -8.35
C MET A 330 5.06 -19.81 -9.56
N LYS A 331 6.09 -20.53 -10.02
CA LYS A 331 5.97 -21.46 -11.16
C LYS A 331 5.02 -22.63 -10.88
N ALA A 332 4.87 -23.03 -9.62
CA ALA A 332 3.94 -24.07 -9.19
C ALA A 332 2.50 -23.55 -8.92
N ALA A 333 2.22 -22.26 -9.10
CA ALA A 333 0.88 -21.71 -8.90
C ALA A 333 -0.21 -22.41 -9.74
N PRO A 334 0.02 -22.74 -11.04
CA PRO A 334 -0.97 -23.46 -11.84
C PRO A 334 -1.30 -24.86 -11.33
N ASP A 335 -0.36 -25.54 -10.65
CA ASP A 335 -0.59 -26.88 -10.10
C ASP A 335 -1.53 -26.87 -8.88
N ARG A 336 -1.68 -25.70 -8.25
CA ARG A 336 -2.54 -25.48 -7.07
C ARG A 336 -3.89 -24.88 -7.44
N ALA A 337 -4.06 -24.43 -8.67
CA ALA A 337 -5.30 -23.85 -9.17
C ALA A 337 -6.38 -24.91 -9.36
N GLN A 338 -7.65 -24.50 -9.30
CA GLN A 338 -8.77 -25.37 -9.67
C GLN A 338 -8.70 -25.72 -11.15
N GLU A 339 -9.15 -26.92 -11.55
CA GLU A 339 -9.08 -27.36 -12.95
C GLU A 339 -9.80 -26.41 -13.93
N ALA A 340 -10.85 -25.70 -13.49
CA ALA A 340 -11.54 -24.70 -14.30
C ALA A 340 -10.71 -23.43 -14.57
N GLU A 341 -9.74 -23.10 -13.71
CA GLU A 341 -8.95 -21.86 -13.73
C GLU A 341 -7.50 -22.12 -14.19
N LYS A 342 -7.07 -23.37 -14.22
CA LYS A 342 -5.69 -23.79 -14.48
C LYS A 342 -5.08 -23.20 -15.75
N ALA A 343 -5.84 -23.13 -16.84
CA ALA A 343 -5.38 -22.53 -18.09
C ALA A 343 -5.11 -21.01 -17.93
N ALA A 344 -6.05 -20.29 -17.31
CA ALA A 344 -5.91 -18.85 -17.07
C ALA A 344 -4.75 -18.55 -16.12
N VAL A 345 -4.60 -19.31 -15.03
CA VAL A 345 -3.48 -19.17 -14.08
C VAL A 345 -2.14 -19.51 -14.76
N THR A 346 -2.11 -20.49 -15.67
CA THR A 346 -0.91 -20.82 -16.45
C THR A 346 -0.48 -19.66 -17.33
N ASP A 347 -1.41 -19.07 -18.07
CA ASP A 347 -1.12 -17.92 -18.94
C ASP A 347 -0.71 -16.69 -18.13
N LEU A 348 -1.43 -16.38 -17.05
CA LEU A 348 -1.09 -15.27 -16.15
C LEU A 348 0.31 -15.44 -15.55
N THR A 349 0.64 -16.64 -15.06
CA THR A 349 1.97 -16.95 -14.51
C THR A 349 3.05 -16.77 -15.56
N ARG A 350 2.81 -17.24 -16.80
CA ARG A 350 3.77 -17.09 -17.90
C ARG A 350 4.03 -15.63 -18.25
N VAL A 351 2.97 -14.82 -18.35
CA VAL A 351 3.10 -13.38 -18.66
C VAL A 351 3.76 -12.63 -17.50
N ALA A 352 3.37 -12.91 -16.26
CA ALA A 352 3.99 -12.31 -15.07
C ALA A 352 5.48 -12.63 -14.99
N MET A 353 5.87 -13.88 -15.22
CA MET A 353 7.28 -14.27 -15.27
C MET A 353 8.06 -13.52 -16.34
N ALA A 354 7.51 -13.40 -17.56
CA ALA A 354 8.17 -12.67 -18.64
C ALA A 354 8.40 -11.19 -18.28
N ARG A 355 7.40 -10.51 -17.70
CA ARG A 355 7.56 -9.12 -17.25
C ARG A 355 8.55 -8.97 -16.10
N LEU A 356 8.55 -9.90 -15.14
CA LEU A 356 9.54 -9.89 -14.05
C LEU A 356 10.96 -10.14 -14.58
N GLU A 357 11.12 -10.99 -15.58
CA GLU A 357 12.39 -11.21 -16.28
C GLU A 357 12.87 -9.95 -17.00
N GLU A 358 11.97 -9.20 -17.65
CA GLU A 358 12.28 -7.87 -18.24
C GLU A 358 12.75 -6.87 -17.17
N LEU A 359 12.08 -6.80 -16.01
CA LEU A 359 12.54 -5.99 -14.87
C LEU A 359 13.92 -6.44 -14.38
N SER A 360 14.20 -7.75 -14.42
CA SER A 360 15.48 -8.31 -14.02
C SER A 360 16.62 -7.94 -14.98
N GLU A 361 16.36 -7.97 -16.29
CA GLU A 361 17.32 -7.50 -17.31
C GLU A 361 17.67 -6.02 -17.15
N LEU A 362 16.74 -5.23 -16.59
CA LEU A 362 16.95 -3.82 -16.27
C LEU A 362 17.64 -3.59 -14.92
N GLY A 363 17.90 -4.66 -14.16
CA GLY A 363 18.51 -4.65 -12.84
C GLY A 363 17.58 -4.23 -11.71
N LEU A 364 16.27 -4.16 -11.97
CA LEU A 364 15.26 -3.76 -10.97
C LEU A 364 14.86 -4.92 -10.05
N LEU A 365 15.15 -6.15 -10.47
CA LEU A 365 14.82 -7.36 -9.77
C LEU A 365 15.94 -8.39 -9.97
N THR A 366 16.25 -9.17 -8.94
CA THR A 366 17.09 -10.36 -9.08
C THR A 366 16.20 -11.59 -9.06
N ILE A 367 16.33 -12.44 -10.07
CA ILE A 367 15.61 -13.71 -10.17
C ILE A 367 16.61 -14.85 -10.10
N ASP A 368 16.69 -15.51 -8.94
CA ASP A 368 17.46 -16.73 -8.75
C ASP A 368 16.55 -17.91 -8.34
N THR A 369 16.78 -18.47 -7.16
CA THR A 369 15.83 -19.26 -6.40
C THR A 369 14.68 -18.44 -5.82
N HIS A 370 14.89 -17.14 -5.59
CA HIS A 370 13.93 -16.19 -5.04
C HIS A 370 13.89 -14.91 -5.88
N PHE A 371 12.80 -14.17 -5.77
CA PHE A 371 12.69 -12.81 -6.30
C PHE A 371 13.22 -11.82 -5.26
N ARG A 372 14.21 -11.00 -5.59
CA ARG A 372 14.79 -10.02 -4.64
C ARG A 372 14.92 -8.65 -5.27
N VAL A 373 14.40 -7.64 -4.61
CA VAL A 373 14.65 -6.24 -4.97
C VAL A 373 16.05 -5.87 -4.48
N PRO A 374 16.91 -5.27 -5.32
CA PRO A 374 18.19 -4.74 -4.87
C PRO A 374 17.99 -3.75 -3.69
N PRO A 375 18.83 -3.77 -2.64
CA PRO A 375 18.60 -2.95 -1.44
C PRO A 375 18.38 -1.45 -1.71
N VAL A 376 19.08 -0.90 -2.71
CA VAL A 376 18.96 0.51 -3.10
C VAL A 376 17.61 0.87 -3.73
N LEU A 377 16.86 -0.13 -4.21
CA LEU A 377 15.55 0.01 -4.86
C LEU A 377 14.37 -0.28 -3.94
N ILE A 378 14.62 -0.75 -2.71
CA ILE A 378 13.55 -1.05 -1.74
C ILE A 378 12.69 0.19 -1.47
N GLY A 379 13.33 1.36 -1.28
CA GLY A 379 12.63 2.63 -1.14
C GLY A 379 11.75 2.96 -2.36
N CYS A 380 12.27 2.82 -3.59
CA CYS A 380 11.47 3.04 -4.80
C CYS A 380 10.25 2.12 -4.89
N VAL A 381 10.40 0.84 -4.53
CA VAL A 381 9.30 -0.14 -4.54
C VAL A 381 8.24 0.22 -3.49
N ALA A 382 8.66 0.55 -2.26
CA ALA A 382 7.75 0.97 -1.20
C ALA A 382 7.01 2.25 -1.59
N ASP A 383 7.73 3.30 -2.00
CA ASP A 383 7.14 4.58 -2.39
C ASP A 383 6.15 4.46 -3.57
N THR A 384 6.41 3.53 -4.50
CA THR A 384 5.56 3.34 -5.70
C THR A 384 4.34 2.48 -5.41
N PHE A 385 4.48 1.45 -4.58
CA PHE A 385 3.46 0.38 -4.49
C PHE A 385 2.82 0.20 -3.12
N ASP A 386 3.46 0.65 -2.03
CA ASP A 386 2.97 0.47 -0.66
C ASP A 386 2.02 1.60 -0.24
N HIS A 387 1.05 1.89 -1.11
CA HIS A 387 0.02 2.90 -0.84
C HIS A 387 -1.35 2.21 -0.66
N PRO A 388 -2.08 2.42 0.45
CA PRO A 388 -3.32 1.71 0.74
C PRO A 388 -4.37 1.79 -0.37
N SER A 389 -4.51 2.97 -1.02
CA SER A 389 -5.45 3.15 -2.13
C SER A 389 -5.12 2.31 -3.35
N LEU A 390 -3.82 2.15 -3.69
CA LEU A 390 -3.38 1.34 -4.80
C LEU A 390 -3.57 -0.14 -4.47
N LEU A 391 -3.20 -0.56 -3.27
CA LEU A 391 -3.40 -1.93 -2.81
C LEU A 391 -4.88 -2.30 -2.83
N ALA A 392 -5.76 -1.40 -2.41
CA ALA A 392 -7.21 -1.56 -2.53
C ALA A 392 -7.68 -1.67 -3.98
N GLU A 393 -7.21 -0.78 -4.86
CA GLU A 393 -7.56 -0.81 -6.29
C GLU A 393 -7.18 -2.15 -6.94
N LEU A 394 -6.03 -2.70 -6.55
CA LEU A 394 -5.52 -3.99 -7.02
C LEU A 394 -6.15 -5.21 -6.32
N GLY A 395 -7.04 -5.00 -5.35
CA GLY A 395 -7.66 -6.07 -4.56
C GLY A 395 -6.69 -6.78 -3.59
N LEU A 396 -5.60 -6.11 -3.22
CA LEU A 396 -4.57 -6.56 -2.28
C LEU A 396 -4.75 -5.98 -0.87
N GLY A 397 -5.57 -4.95 -0.71
CA GLY A 397 -5.87 -4.28 0.57
C GLY A 397 -7.37 -4.02 0.79
N ALA A 398 -7.73 -3.49 1.96
CA ALA A 398 -9.10 -3.07 2.25
C ALA A 398 -9.45 -1.81 1.46
N ALA A 399 -10.66 -1.75 0.86
CA ALA A 399 -11.10 -0.60 0.10
C ALA A 399 -11.13 0.66 0.99
N PRO A 400 -10.52 1.80 0.58
CA PRO A 400 -10.79 3.08 1.23
C PRO A 400 -12.28 3.38 1.10
N ASP A 401 -12.90 3.90 2.16
CA ASP A 401 -14.30 4.32 2.12
C ASP A 401 -14.46 5.42 1.05
N ASP A 402 -15.08 5.08 -0.09
CA ASP A 402 -15.36 6.01 -1.18
C ASP A 402 -16.31 7.13 -0.70
N GLU A 403 -15.77 8.33 -0.46
CA GLU A 403 -16.57 9.54 -0.54
C GLU A 403 -17.00 9.75 -1.99
N ALA A 404 -18.26 9.41 -2.25
CA ALA A 404 -18.94 9.71 -3.49
C ALA A 404 -19.04 11.23 -3.71
N GLU A 405 -18.31 11.72 -4.70
CA GLU A 405 -18.73 12.89 -5.47
C GLU A 405 -20.12 12.62 -6.07
N ALA A 406 -21.17 13.21 -5.50
CA ALA A 406 -22.43 13.46 -6.20
C ALA A 406 -23.25 14.59 -5.54
N GLY A 407 -23.14 15.79 -6.12
CA GLY A 407 -24.29 16.66 -6.43
C GLY A 407 -24.89 17.54 -5.34
#